data_AF-A0A739YF14-F1
#
_entry.id   AF-A0A739YF14-F1
#
_cell.length_a   1.000
_cell.length_b   1.000
_cell.length_c   1.000
_cell.angle_alpha   90.00
_cell.angle_beta   90.00
_cell.angle_gamma   90.00
#
_symmetry.space_group_name_H-M   'P 1'
#
loop_
_entity.id
_entity.type
_entity.pdbx_description
1 polymer ?
#
loop_
_entity_poly.entity_id
_entity_poly.type
_entity_poly.pdbx_seq_one_letter_code
_entity_poly.pdbx_strand_id
1 'polypeptide(L)' 'MELRRISVNNLFGILNYDIDLGNSETIIITGPNGYGKTMLLKII' A
#
# COMPACT_ATOMS: atom_id res chain seq x y z
N MET A 1 -6.40 -12.22 -11.85
CA MET A 1 -5.53 -11.03 -11.99
C MET A 1 -4.55 -11.07 -10.84
N GLU A 2 -3.25 -10.93 -11.10
CA GLU A 2 -2.17 -11.00 -10.08
C GLU A 2 -1.64 -9.57 -9.83
N LEU A 3 -1.67 -9.11 -8.58
CA LEU A 3 -1.15 -7.80 -8.19
C LEU A 3 0.28 -7.96 -7.69
N ARG A 4 1.26 -7.37 -8.39
CA ARG A 4 2.69 -7.56 -8.08
C ARG A 4 3.33 -6.41 -7.30
N ARG A 5 2.82 -5.18 -7.47
CA ARG A 5 3.41 -4.00 -6.84
C ARG A 5 2.35 -2.91 -6.63
N ILE A 6 2.49 -2.16 -5.55
CA ILE A 6 1.71 -0.95 -5.28
C ILE A 6 2.69 0.22 -5.19
N SER A 7 2.49 1.25 -6.02
CA SER A 7 3.23 2.50 -5.92
C SER A 7 2.25 3.66 -5.78
N VAL A 8 2.35 4.39 -4.68
CA VAL A 8 1.53 5.57 -4.40
C VAL A 8 2.45 6.69 -3.96
N ASN A 9 2.45 7.79 -4.73
CA ASN A 9 3.29 8.94 -4.47
C ASN A 9 2.45 10.10 -3.94
N ASN A 10 3.05 10.88 -3.04
CA ASN A 10 2.52 12.11 -2.49
C ASN A 10 1.13 11.97 -1.83
N LEU A 11 0.87 10.82 -1.19
CA LEU A 11 -0.36 10.61 -0.46
C LEU A 11 -0.40 11.56 0.75
N PHE A 12 -1.46 12.38 0.81
CA PHE A 12 -1.59 13.48 1.79
C PHE A 12 -0.42 14.47 1.80
N GLY A 13 0.34 14.59 0.71
CA GLY A 13 1.44 15.55 0.61
C GLY A 13 2.76 15.11 1.26
N ILE A 14 2.78 13.97 1.97
CA ILE A 14 3.95 13.55 2.78
C ILE A 14 4.26 12.05 2.72
N LEU A 15 3.30 11.20 2.35
CA LEU A 15 3.47 9.75 2.36
C LEU A 15 3.76 9.23 0.96
N ASN A 16 4.84 8.45 0.82
CA ASN A 16 5.17 7.73 -0.40
C ASN A 16 5.27 6.24 -0.06
N TYR A 17 4.61 5.41 -0.86
CA TYR A 17 4.59 3.95 -0.70
C TYR A 17 5.07 3.29 -1.98
N ASP A 18 5.96 2.33 -1.81
CA ASP A 18 6.45 1.49 -2.88
C ASP A 18 6.60 0.06 -2.35
N ILE A 19 5.58 -0.76 -2.59
CA ILE A 19 5.39 -2.06 -1.95
C ILE A 19 5.45 -3.13 -3.03
N ASP A 20 6.49 -3.97 -2.97
CA ASP A 20 6.55 -5.23 -3.70
C ASP A 20 5.71 -6.28 -2.97
N LEU A 21 4.76 -6.88 -3.69
CA LEU A 21 3.84 -7.87 -3.14
C LEU A 21 4.38 -9.31 -3.28
N GLY A 22 5.44 -9.49 -4.08
CA GLY A 22 6.03 -10.80 -4.35
C GLY A 22 4.99 -11.83 -4.81
N ASN A 23 5.23 -13.09 -4.45
CA ASN A 23 4.34 -14.22 -4.77
C ASN A 23 3.61 -14.73 -3.52
N SER A 24 3.33 -13.86 -2.56
CA SER A 24 2.68 -14.27 -1.30
C SER A 24 1.17 -14.48 -1.49
N GLU A 25 0.64 -15.59 -0.97
CA GLU A 25 -0.80 -15.88 -0.99
C GLU A 25 -1.61 -14.91 -0.12
N THR A 26 -0.98 -14.28 0.89
CA THR A 26 -1.63 -13.32 1.79
C THR A 26 -0.65 -12.21 2.13
N ILE A 27 -1.15 -10.97 2.10
CA ILE A 27 -0.35 -9.76 2.35
C ILE A 27 -1.03 -8.95 3.44
N ILE A 28 -0.26 -8.52 4.44
CA ILE A 28 -0.75 -7.75 5.57
C ILE A 28 -0.18 -6.33 5.48
N ILE A 29 -1.06 -5.35 5.33
CA ILE A 29 -0.69 -3.93 5.40
C ILE A 29 -0.88 -3.45 6.85
N THR A 30 0.21 -3.14 7.53
CA THR A 30 0.23 -2.67 8.93
C THR A 30 0.97 -1.34 9.08
N GLY A 31 0.78 -0.68 10.23
CA GLY A 31 1.37 0.61 10.56
C GLY A 31 0.49 1.44 11.50
N PRO A 32 1.00 2.54 12.09
CA PRO A 32 0.24 3.38 13.02
C PRO A 32 -1.01 4.03 12.40
N ASN A 33 -1.89 4.59 13.23
CA ASN A 33 -3.01 5.39 12.76
C ASN A 33 -2.50 6.64 12.02
N GLY A 34 -3.20 7.04 10.95
CA GLY A 34 -2.79 8.16 10.08
C GLY A 34 -1.81 7.79 8.95
N TYR A 35 -1.23 6.58 8.94
CA TYR A 35 -0.30 6.13 7.89
C TYR A 35 -1.02 5.62 6.62
N GLY A 36 -2.14 6.20 6.23
CA GLY A 36 -2.75 5.93 4.93
C GLY A 36 -3.25 4.49 4.63
N LYS A 37 -3.21 3.54 5.58
CA LYS A 37 -3.61 2.13 5.36
C LYS A 37 -4.99 1.97 4.69
N THR A 38 -6.01 2.65 5.22
CA THR A 38 -7.36 2.63 4.65
C THR A 38 -7.39 3.23 3.24
N MET A 39 -6.55 4.22 2.96
CA MET A 39 -6.50 4.85 1.65
C MET A 39 -5.75 3.97 0.64
N LEU A 40 -4.64 3.33 1.04
CA LEU A 40 -3.94 2.33 0.24
C LEU A 40 -4.89 1.20 -0.20
N LEU A 41 -5.70 0.67 0.72
CA LEU A 41 -6.69 -0.37 0.42
C LEU A 41 -7.85 0.09 -0.48
N LYS A 42 -8.12 1.40 -0.56
CA LYS A 42 -9.16 1.96 -1.45
C LYS A 42 -8.64 2.30 -2.84
N ILE A 43 -7.32 2.46 -2.99
CA ILE A 43 -6.67 2.74 -4.28
C ILE A 43 -6.55 1.46 -5.11
N ILE A 44 -6.32 0.33 -4.44
CA ILE A 44 -6.29 -1.02 -5.02
C ILE A 44 -7.71 -1.48 -5.32
#